data_AF-A0A8S1PZP2-F1
#
_entry.id   AF-A0A8S1PZP2-F1
#
_cell.length_a   1.000
_cell.length_b   1.000
_cell.length_c   1.000
_cell.angle_alpha   90.00
_cell.angle_beta   90.00
_cell.angle_gamma   90.00
#
_symmetry.space_group_name_H-M   'P 1'
#
loop_
_entity.id
_entity.type
_entity.pdbx_description
1 polymer ?
#
loop_
_entity_poly.entity_id
_entity_poly.type
_entity_poly.pdbx_seq_one_letter_code
_entity_poly.pdbx_strand_id
1 'polypeptide(L)'
;MEQRQFTICQDTQNQEKYICLNKECYSSKKKQLHCHECLVKLHKTDKNSIKHYEEFVTLDSIVNDLIRRNNKKLELYNQMIIDAHQFKKDKFKELCTQKSFSSKSSEFQNQIFKKIELFVEEIPKQLNAQVSLIRQGLYFQKEKLQFQIEQYLSTDIKFENSLKLILEEIKKNIETYIASIELQDCQIIKKKTIQQLQKKIADLEGVKTMPQTDCVPKTTTLIIIIPLMYLIYTVIELDKQVLKLQMKLDQQLLNIFESQKLLVSEIEQLQKQQQNQIDILIKQSNEILENNNIMKDILINNDSKLTLKVLQISKKTDEEFNKTNNILKELSLKKSIIQNLEVKTIQSIIQFSENSEILTTDYIINKLINGQQLNFTKAELIYKSQRDGLSIEAFWQNMHKYGSTLLIAKFHNSEIVGAYTQPSYVPSLFGDYMVDSTNKSFLFSYKKNQIYKVKENRYTLYSKYMTGPQFGQGPDLNLQGYQFDQCSSNIGYTYEYVKEKGDSIIDGTSKIIEMEVFLLS
;
A
#
# COMPACT_ATOMS: atom_id res chain seq x y z
N MET A 1 8.26 39.32 -10.50
CA MET A 1 6.83 38.95 -10.66
C MET A 1 6.01 39.94 -9.88
N GLU A 2 5.26 40.83 -10.54
CA GLU A 2 4.31 41.73 -9.86
C GLU A 2 3.14 40.92 -9.29
N GLN A 3 2.88 41.05 -7.99
CA GLN A 3 1.69 40.47 -7.35
C GLN A 3 0.44 41.17 -7.90
N ARG A 4 -0.37 40.44 -8.67
CA ARG A 4 -1.64 40.94 -9.21
C ARG A 4 -2.72 40.87 -8.13
N GLN A 5 -3.28 42.00 -7.74
CA GLN A 5 -4.44 42.08 -6.84
C GLN A 5 -5.76 41.89 -7.62
N PHE A 6 -6.64 41.05 -7.08
CA PHE A 6 -8.00 40.84 -7.58
C PHE A 6 -9.00 41.64 -6.72
N THR A 7 -9.92 42.37 -7.33
CA THR A 7 -11.03 43.03 -6.63
C THR A 7 -12.19 42.04 -6.45
N ILE A 8 -12.61 41.85 -5.20
CA ILE A 8 -13.69 40.93 -4.79
C ILE A 8 -15.04 41.65 -4.95
N CYS A 9 -16.07 40.92 -5.40
CA CYS A 9 -17.44 41.42 -5.49
C CYS A 9 -17.94 41.87 -4.10
N GLN A 10 -18.48 43.10 -3.99
CA GLN A 10 -18.90 43.66 -2.70
C GLN A 10 -20.29 43.20 -2.23
N ASP A 11 -21.08 42.60 -3.12
CA ASP A 11 -22.48 42.26 -2.84
C ASP A 11 -22.67 40.87 -2.20
N THR A 12 -21.62 40.06 -2.10
CA THR A 12 -21.70 38.73 -1.46
C THR A 12 -20.65 38.59 -0.37
N GLN A 13 -21.07 38.38 0.88
CA GLN A 13 -20.19 38.03 1.99
C GLN A 13 -19.70 36.56 1.95
N ASN A 14 -20.01 35.80 0.88
CA ASN A 14 -19.64 34.39 0.78
C ASN A 14 -18.29 34.21 0.06
N GLN A 15 -17.38 33.43 0.65
CA GLN A 15 -15.98 33.29 0.22
C GLN A 15 -15.75 32.33 -0.96
N GLU A 16 -16.80 31.83 -1.62
CA GLU A 16 -16.66 30.88 -2.72
C GLU A 16 -16.31 31.58 -4.03
N LYS A 17 -15.02 31.47 -4.41
CA LYS A 17 -14.43 32.09 -5.60
C LYS A 17 -14.62 31.17 -6.81
N TYR A 18 -15.51 31.54 -7.75
CA TYR A 18 -15.59 30.85 -9.04
C TYR A 18 -14.81 31.62 -10.10
N ILE A 19 -13.69 31.04 -10.55
CA ILE A 19 -12.86 31.59 -11.64
C ILE A 19 -13.43 31.11 -12.96
N CYS A 20 -13.83 32.04 -13.84
CA CYS A 20 -14.12 31.72 -15.23
C CYS A 20 -12.81 31.34 -15.94
N LEU A 21 -12.68 30.08 -16.37
CA LEU A 21 -11.48 29.54 -17.01
C LEU A 21 -11.48 29.71 -18.54
N ASN A 22 -12.49 30.36 -19.13
CA ASN A 22 -12.56 30.60 -20.56
C ASN A 22 -11.50 31.64 -20.99
N LYS A 23 -10.72 31.29 -22.03
CA LYS A 23 -9.65 32.09 -22.61
C LYS A 23 -10.12 33.47 -23.10
N GLU A 24 -11.36 33.59 -23.56
CA GLU A 24 -11.98 34.85 -24.02
C GLU A 24 -12.30 35.79 -22.84
N CYS A 25 -12.83 35.25 -21.73
CA CYS A 25 -13.03 36.01 -20.50
C CYS A 25 -11.68 36.49 -19.95
N TYR A 26 -10.67 35.62 -19.97
CA TYR A 26 -9.32 35.91 -19.52
C TYR A 26 -8.61 36.99 -20.36
N SER A 27 -8.90 37.06 -21.66
CA SER A 27 -8.30 38.01 -22.59
C SER A 27 -9.05 39.35 -22.70
N SER A 28 -10.33 39.41 -22.34
CA SER A 28 -11.18 40.61 -22.45
C SER A 28 -10.86 41.77 -21.49
N LYS A 29 -9.87 41.63 -20.58
CA LYS A 29 -9.55 42.60 -19.49
C LYS A 29 -10.73 42.98 -18.58
N LYS A 30 -11.91 42.35 -18.69
CA LYS A 30 -13.01 42.51 -17.73
C LYS A 30 -12.72 41.67 -16.49
N LYS A 31 -11.99 42.28 -15.56
CA LYS A 31 -11.46 41.68 -14.33
C LYS A 31 -12.53 41.62 -13.23
N GLN A 32 -13.51 40.73 -13.31
CA GLN A 32 -14.43 40.49 -12.19
C GLN A 32 -14.69 38.99 -11.98
N LEU A 33 -14.51 38.55 -10.74
CA LEU A 33 -15.04 37.29 -10.21
C LEU A 33 -16.52 37.52 -9.91
N HIS A 34 -17.43 36.89 -10.65
CA HIS A 34 -18.86 36.96 -10.39
C HIS A 34 -19.32 35.71 -9.65
N CYS A 35 -20.13 35.88 -8.60
CA CYS A 35 -20.84 34.79 -7.96
C CYS A 35 -21.96 34.26 -8.88
N HIS A 36 -22.50 33.08 -8.56
CA HIS A 36 -23.58 32.45 -9.32
C HIS A 36 -24.78 33.37 -9.54
N GLU A 37 -25.22 34.12 -8.53
CA GLU A 37 -26.37 35.04 -8.64
C GLU A 37 -26.12 36.24 -9.55
N CYS A 38 -24.90 36.80 -9.54
CA CYS A 38 -24.53 37.91 -10.43
C CYS A 38 -24.47 37.46 -11.90
N LEU A 39 -23.96 36.25 -12.16
CA LEU A 39 -23.98 35.65 -13.50
C LEU A 39 -25.41 35.41 -14.00
N VAL A 40 -26.31 34.95 -13.12
CA VAL A 40 -27.73 34.75 -13.44
C VAL A 40 -28.45 36.09 -13.69
N LYS A 41 -28.11 37.17 -12.97
CA LYS A 41 -28.66 38.51 -13.24
C LYS A 41 -28.17 39.08 -14.58
N LEU A 42 -26.87 38.97 -14.87
CA LEU A 42 -26.29 39.35 -16.17
C LEU A 42 -26.96 38.60 -17.33
N HIS A 43 -27.25 37.32 -17.15
CA HIS A 43 -27.98 36.49 -18.11
C HIS A 43 -29.42 36.97 -18.37
N LYS A 44 -30.09 37.56 -17.37
CA LYS A 44 -31.45 38.09 -17.54
C LYS A 44 -31.47 39.44 -18.27
N THR A 45 -30.36 40.19 -18.23
CA THR A 45 -30.29 41.55 -18.78
C THR A 45 -29.71 41.63 -20.19
N ASP A 46 -28.84 40.70 -20.60
CA ASP A 46 -28.19 40.75 -21.91
C ASP A 46 -28.70 39.65 -22.86
N LYS A 47 -29.18 40.04 -24.04
CA LYS A 47 -29.74 39.14 -25.09
C LYS A 47 -28.69 38.24 -25.78
N ASN A 48 -27.43 38.26 -25.35
CA ASN A 48 -26.36 37.47 -25.95
C ASN A 48 -26.17 36.17 -25.16
N SER A 49 -26.59 35.06 -25.77
CA SER A 49 -26.56 33.71 -25.22
C SER A 49 -25.13 33.27 -24.89
N ILE A 50 -24.81 33.19 -23.60
CA ILE A 50 -23.61 32.48 -23.15
C ILE A 50 -23.90 30.99 -23.27
N LYS A 51 -23.25 30.33 -24.23
CA LYS A 51 -23.43 28.91 -24.60
C LYS A 51 -23.14 27.89 -23.49
N HIS A 52 -22.66 28.31 -22.32
CA HIS A 52 -22.14 27.45 -21.27
C HIS A 52 -23.04 27.35 -20.02
N TYR A 53 -24.18 28.04 -19.97
CA TYR A 53 -25.11 27.95 -18.83
C TYR A 53 -25.61 26.51 -18.62
N GLU A 54 -25.93 25.81 -19.70
CA GLU A 54 -26.35 24.40 -19.66
C GLU A 54 -25.25 23.49 -19.10
N GLU A 55 -23.97 23.79 -19.37
CA GLU A 55 -22.82 23.04 -18.83
C GLU A 55 -22.67 23.24 -17.31
N PHE A 56 -22.91 24.45 -16.81
CA PHE A 56 -22.92 24.72 -15.36
C PHE A 56 -24.09 24.04 -14.65
N VAL A 57 -25.29 24.08 -15.23
CA VAL A 57 -26.46 23.36 -14.69
C VAL A 57 -26.22 21.84 -14.70
N THR A 58 -25.56 21.32 -15.73
CA THR A 58 -25.17 19.91 -15.81
C THR A 58 -24.15 19.55 -14.74
N LEU A 59 -23.13 20.39 -14.51
CA LEU A 59 -22.13 20.17 -13.47
C LEU A 59 -22.76 20.19 -12.07
N ASP A 60 -23.64 21.15 -11.79
CA ASP A 60 -24.35 21.25 -10.51
C ASP A 60 -25.23 20.03 -10.27
N SER A 61 -25.93 19.54 -11.31
CA SER A 61 -26.70 18.29 -11.24
C SER A 61 -25.82 17.07 -10.93
N ILE A 62 -24.62 16.97 -11.54
CA ILE A 62 -23.65 15.90 -11.28
C ILE A 62 -23.13 15.95 -9.84
N VAL A 63 -22.79 17.15 -9.35
CA VAL A 63 -22.32 17.35 -7.97
C VAL A 63 -23.42 16.98 -6.97
N ASN A 64 -24.67 17.39 -7.23
CA ASN A 64 -25.81 17.05 -6.40
C ASN A 64 -26.10 15.53 -6.40
N ASP A 65 -25.97 14.84 -7.55
CA ASP A 65 -26.10 13.39 -7.61
C ASP A 65 -24.98 12.68 -6.83
N LEU A 66 -23.74 13.17 -6.93
CA LEU A 66 -22.60 12.68 -6.16
C LEU A 66 -22.81 12.83 -4.65
N ILE A 67 -23.28 13.99 -4.20
CA ILE A 67 -23.63 14.22 -2.79
C ILE A 67 -24.71 13.23 -2.36
N ARG A 68 -25.76 13.05 -3.18
CA ARG A 68 -26.84 12.10 -2.90
C ARG A 68 -26.33 10.67 -2.78
N ARG A 69 -25.46 10.20 -3.67
CA ARG A 69 -24.87 8.84 -3.62
C ARG A 69 -23.95 8.68 -2.42
N ASN A 70 -23.13 9.68 -2.09
CA ASN A 70 -22.27 9.63 -0.90
C ASN A 70 -23.08 9.59 0.40
N ASN A 71 -24.22 10.31 0.46
CA ASN A 71 -25.13 10.23 1.60
C ASN A 71 -25.75 8.83 1.74
N LYS A 72 -26.18 8.21 0.63
CA LYS A 72 -26.65 6.81 0.65
C LYS A 72 -25.56 5.82 1.11
N LYS A 73 -24.31 6.01 0.67
CA LYS A 73 -23.17 5.20 1.14
C LYS A 73 -22.97 5.37 2.66
N LEU A 74 -23.08 6.60 3.16
CA LEU A 74 -22.99 6.89 4.59
C LEU A 74 -24.13 6.26 5.40
N GLU A 75 -25.36 6.28 4.89
CA GLU A 75 -26.50 5.58 5.50
C GLU A 75 -26.26 4.07 5.58
N LEU A 76 -25.76 3.45 4.50
CA LEU A 76 -25.39 2.03 4.48
C LEU A 76 -24.32 1.70 5.52
N TYR A 77 -23.28 2.55 5.65
CA TYR A 77 -22.25 2.38 6.67
C TYR A 77 -22.81 2.44 8.09
N ASN A 78 -23.67 3.42 8.38
CA ASN A 78 -24.32 3.52 9.68
C ASN A 78 -25.17 2.28 9.97
N GLN A 79 -25.88 1.75 8.96
CA GLN A 79 -26.64 0.52 9.11
C GLN A 79 -25.74 -0.68 9.41
N MET A 80 -24.59 -0.83 8.74
CA MET A 80 -23.65 -1.92 9.02
C MET A 80 -23.06 -1.86 10.44
N ILE A 81 -22.81 -0.65 10.96
CA ILE A 81 -22.37 -0.46 12.34
C ILE A 81 -23.46 -0.92 13.31
N ILE A 82 -24.73 -0.55 13.05
CA ILE A 82 -25.87 -1.00 13.84
C ILE A 82 -25.98 -2.54 13.80
N ASP A 83 -25.87 -3.13 12.62
CA ASP A 83 -25.96 -4.59 12.41
C ASP A 83 -24.83 -5.33 13.13
N ALA A 84 -23.59 -4.81 13.10
CA ALA A 84 -22.46 -5.39 13.82
C ALA A 84 -22.66 -5.35 15.35
N HIS A 85 -23.19 -4.25 15.88
CA HIS A 85 -23.55 -4.16 17.29
C HIS A 85 -24.72 -5.07 17.66
N GLN A 86 -25.70 -5.25 16.78
CA GLN A 86 -26.81 -6.16 16.99
C GLN A 86 -26.31 -7.62 16.99
N PHE A 87 -25.45 -7.99 16.05
CA PHE A 87 -24.78 -9.28 16.02
C PHE A 87 -24.01 -9.57 17.32
N LYS A 88 -23.27 -8.58 17.86
CA LYS A 88 -22.61 -8.70 19.18
C LYS A 88 -23.61 -9.07 20.28
N LYS A 89 -24.73 -8.35 20.36
CA LYS A 89 -25.78 -8.58 21.37
C LYS A 89 -26.39 -9.97 21.22
N ASP A 90 -26.70 -10.38 19.99
CA ASP A 90 -27.31 -11.68 19.71
C ASP A 90 -26.35 -12.82 20.05
N LYS A 91 -25.06 -12.70 19.71
CA LYS A 91 -24.05 -13.68 20.10
C LYS A 91 -23.79 -13.74 21.59
N PHE A 92 -23.83 -12.61 22.31
CA PHE A 92 -23.72 -12.63 23.77
C PHE A 92 -24.91 -13.35 24.40
N LYS A 93 -26.13 -13.10 23.90
CA LYS A 93 -27.34 -13.79 24.35
C LYS A 93 -27.27 -15.29 24.07
N GLU A 94 -26.85 -15.68 22.88
CA GLU A 94 -26.66 -17.09 22.48
C GLU A 94 -25.68 -17.80 23.43
N LEU A 95 -24.49 -17.22 23.66
CA LEU A 95 -23.49 -17.76 24.58
C LEU A 95 -24.03 -17.88 26.02
N CYS A 96 -24.76 -16.88 26.52
CA CYS A 96 -25.37 -16.94 27.84
C CYS A 96 -26.41 -18.06 27.98
N THR A 97 -27.11 -18.42 26.90
CA THR A 97 -28.10 -19.52 26.91
C THR A 97 -27.48 -20.90 26.78
N GLN A 98 -26.25 -21.02 26.30
CA GLN A 98 -25.55 -22.30 26.20
C GLN A 98 -25.09 -22.80 27.58
N LYS A 99 -25.61 -23.95 28.02
CA LYS A 99 -25.23 -24.60 29.30
C LYS A 99 -23.72 -24.86 29.43
N SER A 100 -23.05 -25.17 28.33
CA SER A 100 -21.60 -25.40 28.27
C SER A 100 -20.80 -24.14 28.60
N PHE A 101 -21.31 -22.96 28.20
CA PHE A 101 -20.65 -21.68 28.42
C PHE A 101 -21.00 -21.10 29.80
N SER A 102 -22.27 -21.19 30.22
CA SER A 102 -22.73 -20.69 31.52
C SER A 102 -22.12 -21.44 32.72
N SER A 103 -21.64 -22.66 32.52
CA SER A 103 -20.89 -23.43 33.53
C SER A 103 -19.40 -23.08 33.64
N LYS A 104 -18.88 -22.19 32.79
CA LYS A 104 -17.48 -21.73 32.83
C LYS A 104 -17.26 -20.68 33.92
N SER A 105 -15.98 -20.43 34.28
CA SER A 105 -15.63 -19.36 35.21
C SER A 105 -15.99 -17.99 34.63
N SER A 106 -16.39 -17.05 35.49
CA SER A 106 -16.69 -15.67 35.10
C SER A 106 -15.50 -14.99 34.40
N GLU A 107 -14.27 -15.31 34.82
CA GLU A 107 -13.06 -14.79 34.18
C GLU A 107 -12.93 -15.24 32.71
N PHE A 108 -13.21 -16.51 32.42
CA PHE A 108 -13.20 -17.03 31.05
C PHE A 108 -14.30 -16.40 30.19
N GLN A 109 -15.52 -16.29 30.74
CA GLN A 109 -16.64 -15.64 30.05
C GLN A 109 -16.30 -14.18 29.71
N ASN A 110 -15.70 -13.44 30.65
CA ASN A 110 -15.25 -12.06 30.44
C ASN A 110 -14.14 -11.94 29.38
N GLN A 111 -13.19 -12.89 29.32
CA GLN A 111 -12.17 -12.89 28.28
C GLN A 111 -12.76 -13.09 26.88
N ILE A 112 -13.76 -13.98 26.75
CA ILE A 112 -14.46 -14.23 25.49
C ILE A 112 -15.28 -13.00 25.06
N PHE A 113 -16.06 -12.41 25.97
CA PHE A 113 -16.82 -11.19 25.68
C PHE A 113 -15.90 -10.04 25.28
N LYS A 114 -14.78 -9.84 25.99
CA LYS A 114 -13.81 -8.80 25.67
C LYS A 114 -13.19 -8.98 24.28
N LYS A 115 -12.92 -10.22 23.86
CA LYS A 115 -12.40 -10.49 22.51
C LYS A 115 -13.44 -10.23 21.43
N ILE A 116 -14.67 -10.69 21.60
CA ILE A 116 -15.76 -10.41 20.65
C ILE A 116 -16.00 -8.89 20.57
N GLU A 117 -15.95 -8.19 21.70
CA GLU A 117 -16.06 -6.73 21.75
C GLU A 117 -14.92 -6.05 20.98
N LEU A 118 -13.67 -6.47 21.18
CA LEU A 118 -12.54 -5.96 20.40
C LEU A 118 -12.72 -6.18 18.89
N PHE A 119 -13.17 -7.36 18.45
CA PHE A 119 -13.43 -7.63 17.03
C PHE A 119 -14.56 -6.77 16.47
N VAL A 120 -15.65 -6.59 17.22
CA VAL A 120 -16.80 -5.78 16.79
C VAL A 120 -16.46 -4.28 16.80
N GLU A 121 -15.65 -3.81 17.74
CA GLU A 121 -15.21 -2.40 17.81
C GLU A 121 -14.20 -2.02 16.73
N GLU A 122 -13.48 -2.99 16.18
CA GLU A 122 -12.56 -2.74 15.07
C GLU A 122 -13.30 -2.44 13.76
N ILE A 123 -14.52 -2.97 13.58
CA ILE A 123 -15.37 -2.72 12.42
C ILE A 123 -15.70 -1.22 12.28
N PRO A 124 -16.30 -0.53 13.27
CA PRO A 124 -16.50 0.92 13.20
C PRO A 124 -15.22 1.70 12.95
N LYS A 125 -14.05 1.29 13.46
CA LYS A 125 -12.79 2.01 13.21
C LYS A 125 -12.38 1.93 11.74
N GLN A 126 -12.41 0.74 11.14
CA GLN A 126 -12.10 0.54 9.72
C GLN A 126 -13.12 1.26 8.83
N LEU A 127 -14.40 1.18 9.17
CA LEU A 127 -15.47 1.88 8.46
C LEU A 127 -15.38 3.40 8.63
N ASN A 128 -15.06 3.91 9.82
CA ASN A 128 -14.87 5.34 10.07
C ASN A 128 -13.68 5.92 9.32
N ALA A 129 -12.61 5.14 9.11
CA ALA A 129 -11.51 5.54 8.24
C ALA A 129 -11.98 5.74 6.79
N GLN A 130 -12.79 4.83 6.25
CA GLN A 130 -13.38 4.94 4.92
C GLN A 130 -14.37 6.12 4.82
N VAL A 131 -15.23 6.30 5.84
CA VAL A 131 -16.14 7.45 5.92
C VAL A 131 -15.37 8.77 6.01
N SER A 132 -14.25 8.81 6.74
CA SER A 132 -13.38 9.98 6.80
C SER A 132 -12.81 10.32 5.43
N LEU A 133 -12.41 9.32 4.63
CA LEU A 133 -11.97 9.53 3.25
C LEU A 133 -13.09 10.08 2.36
N ILE A 134 -14.32 9.55 2.48
CA ILE A 134 -15.49 10.05 1.74
C ILE A 134 -15.80 11.50 2.13
N ARG A 135 -15.80 11.83 3.43
CA ARG A 135 -16.03 13.19 3.94
C ARG A 135 -14.93 14.15 3.54
N GLN A 136 -13.68 13.70 3.57
CA GLN A 136 -12.55 14.49 3.08
C GLN A 136 -12.66 14.73 1.57
N GLY A 137 -13.13 13.76 0.78
CA GLY A 137 -13.38 13.88 -0.66
C GLY A 137 -14.43 14.93 -1.05
N LEU A 138 -15.32 15.34 -0.13
CA LEU A 138 -16.34 16.36 -0.37
C LEU A 138 -15.81 17.81 -0.31
N TYR A 139 -14.61 18.06 0.23
CA TYR A 139 -14.01 19.40 0.29
C TYR A 139 -13.25 19.77 -1.00
N PHE A 140 -13.69 20.80 -1.71
CA PHE A 140 -13.31 21.15 -3.10
C PHE A 140 -11.82 21.56 -3.30
N GLN A 141 -11.04 20.79 -4.06
CA GLN A 141 -9.80 21.23 -4.74
C GLN A 141 -9.60 20.46 -6.06
N LYS A 142 -8.89 21.07 -7.01
CA LYS A 142 -8.80 20.69 -8.45
C LYS A 142 -8.37 19.24 -8.73
N GLU A 143 -7.55 18.62 -7.88
CA GLU A 143 -7.13 17.20 -8.00
C GLU A 143 -8.23 16.21 -7.58
N LYS A 144 -9.28 16.65 -6.88
CA LYS A 144 -10.41 15.80 -6.45
C LYS A 144 -11.49 15.60 -7.50
N LEU A 145 -11.52 16.41 -8.56
CA LEU A 145 -12.53 16.23 -9.61
C LEU A 145 -12.37 14.87 -10.31
N GLN A 146 -11.13 14.41 -10.47
CA GLN A 146 -10.82 13.09 -11.02
C GLN A 146 -11.31 11.94 -10.12
N PHE A 147 -11.03 12.01 -8.81
CA PHE A 147 -11.56 11.04 -7.84
C PHE A 147 -13.10 11.03 -7.80
N GLN A 148 -13.74 12.20 -7.88
CA GLN A 148 -15.20 12.31 -7.90
C GLN A 148 -15.80 11.75 -9.20
N ILE A 149 -15.13 11.94 -10.35
CA ILE A 149 -15.51 11.32 -11.63
C ILE A 149 -15.35 9.80 -11.56
N GLU A 150 -14.24 9.29 -11.01
CA GLU A 150 -14.04 7.85 -10.81
C GLU A 150 -15.10 7.23 -9.88
N GLN A 151 -15.47 7.93 -8.80
CA GLN A 151 -16.57 7.52 -7.92
C GLN A 151 -17.94 7.57 -8.63
N TYR A 152 -18.19 8.58 -9.47
CA TYR A 152 -19.42 8.68 -10.27
C TYR A 152 -19.55 7.54 -11.28
N LEU A 153 -18.42 7.16 -11.89
CA LEU A 153 -18.33 6.07 -12.87
C LEU A 153 -18.32 4.68 -12.20
N SER A 154 -17.99 4.59 -10.91
CA SER A 154 -18.12 3.34 -10.14
C SER A 154 -19.60 2.99 -9.95
N THR A 155 -19.99 1.76 -10.28
CA THR A 155 -21.36 1.31 -10.07
C THR A 155 -21.60 1.03 -8.58
N ASP A 156 -22.67 1.59 -8.01
CA ASP A 156 -23.01 1.45 -6.59
C ASP A 156 -23.06 -0.02 -6.12
N ILE A 157 -23.44 -0.92 -7.03
CA ILE A 157 -23.50 -2.38 -6.82
C ILE A 157 -22.12 -2.97 -6.47
N LYS A 158 -21.04 -2.53 -7.12
CA LYS A 158 -19.70 -3.06 -6.84
C LYS A 158 -19.24 -2.70 -5.43
N PHE A 159 -19.50 -1.47 -5.02
CA PHE A 159 -19.16 -0.97 -3.69
C PHE A 159 -19.96 -1.70 -2.59
N GLU A 160 -21.27 -1.86 -2.78
CA GLU A 160 -22.13 -2.59 -1.85
C GLU A 160 -21.68 -4.05 -1.69
N ASN A 161 -21.34 -4.71 -2.80
CA ASN A 161 -20.85 -6.10 -2.77
C ASN A 161 -19.52 -6.22 -2.03
N SER A 162 -18.57 -5.30 -2.23
CA SER A 162 -17.30 -5.30 -1.50
C SER A 162 -17.49 -5.16 0.02
N LEU A 163 -18.41 -4.28 0.45
CA LEU A 163 -18.71 -4.11 1.87
C LEU A 163 -19.40 -5.34 2.47
N LYS A 164 -20.34 -5.95 1.75
CA LYS A 164 -20.99 -7.20 2.18
C LYS A 164 -19.98 -8.33 2.35
N LEU A 165 -19.03 -8.46 1.42
CA LEU A 165 -17.98 -9.49 1.50
C LEU A 165 -17.11 -9.32 2.75
N ILE A 166 -16.69 -8.09 3.07
CA ILE A 166 -15.91 -7.80 4.28
C ILE A 166 -16.70 -8.17 5.55
N LEU A 167 -17.99 -7.82 5.60
CA LEU A 167 -18.84 -8.15 6.74
C LEU A 167 -19.01 -9.67 6.92
N GLU A 168 -19.21 -10.41 5.83
CA GLU A 168 -19.34 -11.87 5.87
C GLU A 168 -18.03 -12.58 6.25
N GLU A 169 -16.88 -12.08 5.79
CA GLU A 169 -15.58 -12.61 6.20
C GLU A 169 -15.34 -12.46 7.71
N ILE A 170 -15.70 -11.30 8.27
CA ILE A 170 -15.54 -11.06 9.72
C ILE A 170 -16.49 -11.95 10.53
N LYS A 171 -17.76 -12.11 10.10
CA LYS A 171 -18.70 -13.06 10.73
C LYS A 171 -18.10 -14.47 10.75
N LYS A 172 -17.58 -14.94 9.62
CA LYS A 172 -16.94 -16.25 9.49
C LYS A 172 -15.74 -16.41 10.42
N ASN A 173 -14.91 -15.36 10.58
CA ASN A 173 -13.76 -15.40 11.47
C ASN A 173 -14.17 -15.51 12.95
N ILE A 174 -15.23 -14.81 13.35
CA ILE A 174 -15.80 -14.93 14.71
C ILE A 174 -16.35 -16.33 14.95
N GLU A 175 -17.09 -16.89 14.00
CA GLU A 175 -17.64 -18.25 14.08
C GLU A 175 -16.53 -19.31 14.17
N THR A 176 -15.48 -19.16 13.35
CA THR A 176 -14.32 -20.04 13.37
C THR A 176 -13.58 -19.97 14.71
N TYR A 177 -13.44 -18.76 15.27
CA TYR A 177 -12.83 -18.57 16.58
C TYR A 177 -13.65 -19.26 17.69
N ILE A 178 -14.97 -19.09 17.69
CA ILE A 178 -15.87 -19.77 18.64
C ILE A 178 -15.74 -21.29 18.51
N ALA A 179 -15.77 -21.82 17.29
CA ALA A 179 -15.59 -23.25 17.05
C ALA A 179 -14.24 -23.76 17.55
N SER A 180 -13.17 -22.97 17.38
CA SER A 180 -11.83 -23.32 17.88
C SER A 180 -11.77 -23.40 19.42
N ILE A 181 -12.54 -22.56 20.11
CA ILE A 181 -12.66 -22.58 21.57
C ILE A 181 -13.41 -23.82 22.03
N GLU A 182 -14.51 -24.17 21.37
CA GLU A 182 -15.26 -25.40 21.63
C GLU A 182 -14.39 -26.65 21.43
N LEU A 183 -13.50 -26.61 20.44
CA LEU A 183 -12.57 -27.69 20.13
C LEU A 183 -11.43 -27.80 21.17
N GLN A 184 -10.88 -26.66 21.62
CA GLN A 184 -9.93 -26.60 22.73
C GLN A 184 -10.56 -27.08 24.05
N ASP A 185 -11.81 -26.74 24.30
CA ASP A 185 -12.57 -27.20 25.46
C ASP A 185 -12.78 -28.73 25.42
N CYS A 186 -13.12 -29.30 24.26
CA CYS A 186 -13.19 -30.75 24.08
C CYS A 186 -11.85 -31.43 24.41
N GLN A 187 -10.72 -30.83 24.01
CA GLN A 187 -9.38 -31.33 24.30
C GLN A 187 -9.03 -31.24 25.80
N ILE A 188 -9.41 -30.13 26.48
CA ILE A 188 -9.19 -29.95 27.92
C ILE A 188 -10.06 -30.93 28.73
N ILE A 189 -11.32 -31.13 28.34
CA ILE A 189 -12.21 -32.12 28.97
C ILE A 189 -11.64 -33.53 28.77
N LYS A 190 -11.22 -33.89 27.55
CA LYS A 190 -10.54 -35.17 27.27
C LYS A 190 -9.33 -35.37 28.18
N LYS A 191 -8.47 -34.35 28.33
CA LYS A 191 -7.30 -34.39 29.21
C LYS A 191 -7.67 -34.57 30.69
N LYS A 192 -8.67 -33.84 31.20
CA LYS A 192 -9.16 -34.00 32.58
C LYS A 192 -9.77 -35.37 32.83
N THR A 193 -10.54 -35.91 31.89
CA THR A 193 -11.12 -37.25 31.98
C THR A 193 -10.01 -38.32 31.99
N ILE A 194 -9.00 -38.18 31.14
CA ILE A 194 -7.81 -39.05 31.16
C ILE A 194 -7.10 -38.97 32.52
N GLN A 195 -6.89 -37.78 33.07
CA GLN A 195 -6.28 -37.60 34.39
C GLN A 195 -7.12 -38.22 35.53
N GLN A 196 -8.44 -38.10 35.48
CA GLN A 196 -9.34 -38.74 36.45
C GLN A 196 -9.31 -40.27 36.35
N LEU A 197 -9.26 -40.81 35.11
CA LEU A 197 -9.11 -42.24 34.89
C LEU A 197 -7.74 -42.73 35.39
N GLN A 198 -6.67 -41.99 35.12
CA GLN A 198 -5.33 -42.29 35.64
C GLN A 198 -5.30 -42.28 37.18
N LYS A 199 -5.98 -41.31 37.81
CA LYS A 199 -6.11 -41.26 39.28
C LYS A 199 -6.88 -42.48 39.81
N LYS A 200 -8.01 -42.85 39.20
CA LYS A 200 -8.77 -44.05 39.60
C LYS A 200 -7.96 -45.33 39.43
N ILE A 201 -7.15 -45.42 38.38
CA ILE A 201 -6.23 -46.56 38.18
C ILE A 201 -5.18 -46.57 39.29
N ALA A 202 -4.57 -45.43 39.62
CA ALA A 202 -3.62 -45.34 40.72
C ALA A 202 -4.25 -45.65 42.09
N ASP A 203 -5.49 -45.24 42.33
CA ASP A 203 -6.24 -45.56 43.54
C ASP A 203 -6.55 -47.08 43.63
N LEU A 204 -6.86 -47.73 42.49
CA LEU A 204 -7.04 -49.19 42.39
C LEU A 204 -5.72 -49.95 42.58
N GLU A 205 -4.61 -49.43 42.07
CA GLU A 205 -3.26 -49.98 42.27
C GLU A 205 -2.75 -49.77 43.71
N GLY A 206 -3.24 -48.71 44.38
CA GLY A 206 -2.96 -48.36 45.77
C GLY A 206 -3.70 -49.23 46.80
N VAL A 207 -4.66 -50.07 46.38
CA VAL A 207 -5.28 -51.11 47.22
C VAL A 207 -4.26 -52.24 47.44
N LYS A 208 -3.23 -51.97 48.23
CA LYS A 208 -2.38 -53.00 48.83
C LYS A 208 -3.07 -53.52 50.08
N THR A 209 -3.09 -54.86 50.14
CA THR A 209 -3.53 -55.75 51.21
C THR A 209 -5.05 -55.94 51.34
N MET A 210 -5.64 -56.59 50.34
CA MET A 210 -6.65 -57.60 50.66
C MET A 210 -5.92 -58.82 51.25
N PRO A 211 -6.36 -59.36 52.40
CA PRO A 211 -5.73 -60.52 53.03
C PRO A 211 -5.74 -61.70 52.06
N GLN A 212 -4.58 -62.36 51.98
CA GLN A 212 -4.34 -63.53 51.16
C GLN A 212 -5.36 -64.62 51.49
N THR A 213 -6.28 -64.87 50.57
CA THR A 213 -6.90 -66.18 50.42
C THR A 213 -6.60 -66.66 49.02
N ASP A 214 -6.02 -67.85 48.98
CA ASP A 214 -5.28 -68.41 47.86
C ASP A 214 -6.05 -68.50 46.54
N CYS A 215 -5.26 -68.42 45.47
CA CYS A 215 -5.61 -68.69 44.07
C CYS A 215 -6.43 -67.63 43.34
N VAL A 216 -5.77 -66.52 42.98
CA VAL A 216 -6.10 -65.78 41.75
C VAL A 216 -4.93 -65.91 40.76
N PRO A 217 -5.16 -66.36 39.52
CA PRO A 217 -4.08 -66.70 38.59
C PRO A 217 -3.46 -65.44 37.99
N LYS A 218 -2.12 -65.43 37.91
CA LYS A 218 -1.26 -64.35 37.36
C LYS A 218 -1.58 -63.91 35.91
N THR A 219 -2.56 -64.53 35.26
CA THR A 219 -3.01 -64.22 33.90
C THR A 219 -3.96 -63.04 33.82
N THR A 220 -4.68 -62.67 34.89
CA THR A 220 -5.68 -61.59 34.85
C THR A 220 -5.09 -60.17 34.84
N THR A 221 -3.93 -59.95 35.45
CA THR A 221 -3.27 -58.63 35.47
C THR A 221 -2.72 -58.24 34.09
N LEU A 222 -2.25 -59.21 33.30
CA LEU A 222 -1.76 -58.99 31.94
C LEU A 222 -2.90 -58.64 30.95
N ILE A 223 -4.11 -59.16 31.19
CA ILE A 223 -5.28 -58.92 30.33
C ILE A 223 -5.77 -57.46 30.42
N ILE A 224 -5.52 -56.75 31.52
CA ILE A 224 -5.97 -55.35 31.70
C ILE A 224 -4.93 -54.33 31.23
N ILE A 225 -3.64 -54.64 31.36
CA ILE A 225 -2.56 -53.71 31.01
C ILE A 225 -2.42 -53.55 29.49
N ILE A 226 -2.57 -54.64 28.72
CA ILE A 226 -2.38 -54.63 27.27
C ILE A 226 -3.42 -53.73 26.56
N PRO A 227 -4.74 -53.82 26.84
CA PRO A 227 -5.74 -52.94 26.23
C PRO A 227 -5.54 -51.47 26.59
N LEU A 228 -5.10 -51.18 27.81
CA LEU A 228 -4.90 -49.81 28.28
C LEU A 228 -3.73 -49.13 27.55
N MET A 229 -2.61 -49.86 27.37
CA MET A 229 -1.46 -49.40 26.60
C MET A 229 -1.81 -49.22 25.11
N TYR A 230 -2.62 -50.11 24.55
CA TYR A 230 -3.12 -49.99 23.18
C TYR A 230 -4.03 -48.76 22.99
N LEU A 231 -4.87 -48.45 23.98
CA LEU A 231 -5.74 -47.27 23.94
C LEU A 231 -4.95 -45.95 24.02
N ILE A 232 -3.93 -45.89 24.86
CA ILE A 232 -3.03 -44.72 24.96
C ILE A 232 -2.27 -44.52 23.65
N TYR A 233 -1.75 -45.61 23.07
CA TYR A 233 -1.05 -45.58 21.79
C TYR A 233 -1.94 -45.04 20.65
N THR A 234 -3.17 -45.54 20.54
CA THR A 234 -4.11 -45.10 19.48
C THR A 234 -4.53 -43.63 19.60
N VAL A 235 -4.67 -43.11 20.83
CA VAL A 235 -4.96 -41.68 21.06
C VAL A 235 -3.81 -40.79 20.62
N ILE A 236 -2.57 -41.16 20.94
CA ILE A 236 -1.37 -40.40 20.53
C ILE A 236 -1.20 -40.41 19.01
N GLU A 237 -1.46 -41.54 18.36
CA GLU A 237 -1.34 -41.67 16.91
C GLU A 237 -2.42 -40.86 16.17
N LEU A 238 -3.64 -40.79 16.72
CA LEU A 238 -4.72 -39.99 16.16
C LEU A 238 -4.42 -38.48 16.25
N ASP A 239 -3.92 -37.99 17.40
CA ASP A 239 -3.56 -36.58 17.57
C ASP A 239 -2.43 -36.16 16.60
N LYS A 240 -1.47 -37.05 16.31
CA LYS A 240 -0.44 -36.80 15.27
C LYS A 240 -1.04 -36.68 13.87
N GLN A 241 -2.00 -37.53 13.52
CA GLN A 241 -2.65 -37.48 12.20
C GLN A 241 -3.47 -36.19 12.01
N VAL A 242 -4.19 -35.77 13.05
CA VAL A 242 -4.97 -34.52 13.05
C VAL A 242 -4.05 -33.31 12.90
N LEU A 243 -2.94 -33.26 13.65
CA LEU A 243 -1.95 -32.17 13.53
C LEU A 243 -1.35 -32.09 12.12
N LYS A 244 -1.05 -33.24 11.50
CA LYS A 244 -0.51 -33.32 10.13
C LYS A 244 -1.51 -32.85 9.07
N LEU A 245 -2.81 -33.11 9.27
CA LEU A 245 -3.87 -32.62 8.39
C LEU A 245 -4.07 -31.11 8.54
N GLN A 246 -4.05 -30.60 9.77
CA GLN A 246 -4.13 -29.16 10.06
C GLN A 246 -3.02 -28.38 9.35
N MET A 247 -1.76 -28.83 9.49
CA MET A 247 -0.62 -28.18 8.84
C MET A 247 -0.72 -28.19 7.30
N LYS A 248 -1.25 -29.27 6.71
CA LYS A 248 -1.49 -29.32 5.26
C LYS A 248 -2.56 -28.33 4.80
N LEU A 249 -3.63 -28.20 5.59
CA LEU A 249 -4.71 -27.26 5.29
C LEU A 249 -4.21 -25.81 5.36
N ASP A 250 -3.47 -25.47 6.42
CA ASP A 250 -2.89 -24.13 6.59
C ASP A 250 -1.90 -23.79 5.46
N GLN A 251 -1.10 -24.76 5.03
CA GLN A 251 -0.18 -24.60 3.89
C GLN A 251 -0.93 -24.36 2.57
N GLN A 252 -2.03 -25.08 2.32
CA GLN A 252 -2.84 -24.88 1.11
C GLN A 252 -3.53 -23.51 1.12
N LEU A 253 -4.00 -23.08 2.28
CA LEU A 253 -4.67 -21.78 2.47
C LEU A 253 -3.69 -20.63 2.20
N LEU A 254 -2.45 -20.75 2.68
CA LEU A 254 -1.38 -19.80 2.42
C LEU A 254 -1.03 -19.70 0.92
N ASN A 255 -0.93 -20.84 0.21
CA ASN A 255 -0.65 -20.86 -1.23
C ASN A 255 -1.77 -20.19 -2.06
N ILE A 256 -3.03 -20.32 -1.64
CA ILE A 256 -4.18 -19.66 -2.29
C ILE A 256 -4.08 -18.13 -2.10
N PHE A 257 -3.76 -17.67 -0.90
CA PHE A 257 -3.60 -16.23 -0.63
C PHE A 257 -2.45 -15.60 -1.43
N GLU A 258 -1.31 -16.28 -1.53
CA GLU A 258 -0.17 -15.85 -2.37
C GLU A 258 -0.58 -15.74 -3.85
N SER A 259 -1.32 -16.73 -4.35
CA SER A 259 -1.80 -16.74 -5.74
C SER A 259 -2.80 -15.61 -6.03
N GLN A 260 -3.68 -15.30 -5.08
CA GLN A 260 -4.61 -14.16 -5.19
C GLN A 260 -3.87 -12.83 -5.23
N LYS A 261 -2.84 -12.66 -4.40
CA LYS A 261 -2.03 -11.44 -4.36
C LYS A 261 -1.28 -11.20 -5.67
N LEU A 262 -0.76 -12.27 -6.27
CA LEU A 262 -0.12 -12.21 -7.59
C LEU A 262 -1.11 -11.76 -8.67
N LEU A 263 -2.30 -12.36 -8.73
CA LEU A 263 -3.36 -12.01 -9.67
C LEU A 263 -3.79 -10.54 -9.57
N VAL A 264 -3.94 -10.02 -8.35
CA VAL A 264 -4.28 -8.59 -8.14
C VAL A 264 -3.17 -7.68 -8.71
N SER A 265 -1.90 -8.03 -8.48
CA SER A 265 -0.78 -7.23 -9.01
C SER A 265 -0.68 -7.25 -10.54
N GLU A 266 -0.97 -8.38 -11.18
CA GLU A 266 -1.01 -8.49 -12.65
C GLU A 266 -2.14 -7.64 -13.25
N ILE A 267 -3.32 -7.62 -12.60
CA ILE A 267 -4.45 -6.79 -13.03
C ILE A 267 -4.10 -5.30 -12.95
N GLU A 268 -3.46 -4.84 -11.86
CA GLU A 268 -3.03 -3.45 -11.71
C GLU A 268 -1.99 -3.05 -12.76
N GLN A 269 -1.05 -3.95 -13.09
CA GLN A 269 -0.05 -3.70 -14.13
C GLN A 269 -0.69 -3.59 -15.52
N LEU A 270 -1.66 -4.45 -15.83
CA LEU A 270 -2.41 -4.40 -17.09
C LEU A 270 -3.23 -3.11 -17.21
N GLN A 271 -3.87 -2.67 -16.12
CA GLN A 271 -4.59 -1.38 -16.10
C GLN A 271 -3.66 -0.20 -16.37
N LYS A 272 -2.45 -0.19 -15.78
CA LYS A 272 -1.46 0.87 -16.02
C LYS A 272 -0.96 0.87 -17.47
N GLN A 273 -0.75 -0.31 -18.07
CA GLN A 273 -0.39 -0.43 -19.48
C GLN A 273 -1.50 0.09 -20.39
N GLN A 274 -2.76 -0.25 -20.10
CA GLN A 274 -3.92 0.23 -20.86
C GLN A 274 -4.06 1.75 -20.78
N GLN A 275 -3.87 2.35 -19.60
CA GLN A 275 -3.93 3.80 -19.43
C GLN A 275 -2.83 4.51 -20.24
N ASN A 276 -1.59 4.01 -20.19
CA ASN A 276 -0.49 4.56 -20.99
C ASN A 276 -0.79 4.51 -22.50
N GLN A 277 -1.41 3.44 -22.99
CA GLN A 277 -1.80 3.34 -24.40
C GLN A 277 -2.87 4.37 -24.77
N ILE A 278 -3.86 4.59 -23.89
CA ILE A 278 -4.89 5.61 -24.06
C ILE A 278 -4.27 7.01 -24.13
N ASP A 279 -3.32 7.32 -23.24
CA ASP A 279 -2.66 8.63 -23.21
C ASP A 279 -1.83 8.89 -24.48
N ILE A 280 -1.16 7.86 -25.01
CA ILE A 280 -0.44 7.94 -26.29
C ILE A 280 -1.41 8.23 -27.44
N LEU A 281 -2.55 7.53 -27.49
CA LEU A 281 -3.57 7.73 -28.53
C LEU A 281 -4.18 9.14 -28.46
N ILE A 282 -4.45 9.65 -27.25
CA ILE A 282 -4.92 11.03 -27.04
C ILE A 282 -3.88 12.03 -27.55
N LYS A 283 -2.60 11.82 -27.24
CA LYS A 283 -1.53 12.71 -27.70
C LYS A 283 -1.41 12.72 -29.23
N GLN A 284 -1.43 11.54 -29.86
CA GLN A 284 -1.41 11.42 -31.32
C GLN A 284 -2.63 12.08 -31.97
N SER A 285 -3.82 11.91 -31.38
CA SER A 285 -5.04 12.55 -31.86
C SER A 285 -4.94 14.08 -31.82
N ASN A 286 -4.37 14.64 -30.75
CA ASN A 286 -4.16 16.08 -30.61
C ASN A 286 -3.16 16.63 -31.63
N GLU A 287 -2.05 15.92 -31.87
CA GLU A 287 -1.04 16.31 -32.88
C GLU A 287 -1.65 16.30 -34.29
N ILE A 288 -2.52 15.34 -34.62
CA ILE A 288 -3.25 15.31 -35.90
C ILE A 288 -4.22 16.50 -36.01
N LEU A 289 -4.90 16.85 -34.92
CA LEU A 289 -5.85 17.97 -34.90
C LEU A 289 -5.15 19.32 -35.11
N GLU A 290 -3.98 19.53 -34.48
CA GLU A 290 -3.16 20.73 -34.65
C GLU A 290 -2.65 20.87 -36.09
N ASN A 291 -2.18 19.77 -36.68
CA ASN A 291 -1.69 19.77 -38.07
C ASN A 291 -2.81 20.04 -39.09
N ASN A 292 -4.04 19.56 -38.84
CA ASN A 292 -5.18 19.83 -39.71
C ASN A 292 -5.65 21.30 -39.66
N ASN A 293 -5.49 21.98 -38.52
CA ASN A 293 -5.80 23.40 -38.41
C ASN A 293 -4.77 24.27 -39.17
N ILE A 294 -3.49 23.89 -39.13
CA ILE A 294 -2.43 24.54 -39.91
C ILE A 294 -2.66 24.37 -41.43
N MET A 295 -3.16 23.21 -41.86
CA MET A 295 -3.55 22.95 -43.25
C MET A 295 -4.78 23.78 -43.68
N LYS A 296 -5.73 24.02 -42.78
CA LYS A 296 -6.92 24.84 -43.04
C LYS A 296 -6.58 26.32 -43.25
N ASP A 297 -5.56 26.84 -42.57
CA ASP A 297 -5.13 28.24 -42.70
C ASP A 297 -4.27 28.51 -43.95
N ILE A 298 -3.58 27.48 -44.47
CA ILE A 298 -2.80 27.58 -45.72
C ILE A 298 -3.70 27.52 -46.97
N LEU A 299 -4.87 26.89 -46.87
CA LEU A 299 -5.78 26.67 -48.00
C LEU A 299 -6.74 27.84 -48.30
N ILE A 300 -6.78 28.89 -47.47
CA ILE A 300 -7.74 30.01 -47.64
C ILE A 300 -7.22 31.13 -48.54
N ASN A 301 -5.93 31.16 -48.93
CA ASN A 301 -5.36 32.40 -49.47
C ASN A 301 -4.62 32.34 -50.82
N ASN A 302 -4.97 31.44 -51.75
CA ASN A 302 -4.57 31.64 -53.15
C ASN A 302 -5.38 30.74 -54.09
N ASP A 303 -6.44 31.32 -54.67
CA ASP A 303 -7.21 30.66 -55.71
C ASP A 303 -6.92 31.24 -57.10
N SER A 304 -6.97 30.34 -58.08
CA SER A 304 -6.84 30.49 -59.55
C SER A 304 -5.46 30.50 -60.23
N LYS A 305 -4.32 30.68 -59.53
CA LYS A 305 -2.98 30.47 -60.13
C LYS A 305 -2.21 29.27 -59.57
N LEU A 306 -2.76 28.62 -58.54
CA LEU A 306 -2.13 27.52 -57.81
C LEU A 306 -2.29 26.18 -58.54
N THR A 307 -3.40 25.94 -59.23
CA THR A 307 -3.75 24.61 -59.78
C THR A 307 -2.74 24.08 -60.81
N LEU A 308 -2.16 24.95 -61.63
CA LEU A 308 -1.14 24.58 -62.62
C LEU A 308 0.26 24.39 -62.02
N LYS A 309 0.63 25.19 -61.01
CA LYS A 309 1.89 25.01 -60.28
C LYS A 309 1.82 23.83 -59.31
N VAL A 310 0.66 23.53 -58.74
CA VAL A 310 0.43 22.38 -57.84
C VAL A 310 0.57 21.07 -58.60
N LEU A 311 0.16 20.98 -59.86
CA LEU A 311 0.38 19.77 -60.68
C LEU A 311 1.85 19.56 -61.06
N GLN A 312 2.61 20.64 -61.31
CA GLN A 312 4.04 20.55 -61.59
C GLN A 312 4.87 20.30 -60.32
N ILE A 313 4.47 20.92 -59.22
CA ILE A 313 5.05 20.69 -57.91
C ILE A 313 4.74 19.26 -57.49
N SER A 314 3.48 18.77 -57.54
CA SER A 314 3.15 17.39 -57.12
C SER A 314 4.00 16.35 -57.84
N LYS A 315 4.21 16.45 -59.16
CA LYS A 315 5.10 15.52 -59.87
C LYS A 315 6.53 15.56 -59.35
N LYS A 316 7.06 16.76 -59.08
CA LYS A 316 8.40 16.94 -58.52
C LYS A 316 8.47 16.52 -57.05
N THR A 317 7.38 16.71 -56.30
CA THR A 317 7.22 16.26 -54.91
C THR A 317 7.08 14.75 -54.85
N ASP A 318 6.46 14.09 -55.82
CA ASP A 318 6.33 12.64 -55.89
C ASP A 318 7.68 11.99 -56.21
N GLU A 319 8.48 12.60 -57.10
CA GLU A 319 9.86 12.19 -57.37
C GLU A 319 10.76 12.39 -56.16
N GLU A 320 10.71 13.56 -55.52
CA GLU A 320 11.44 13.84 -54.28
C GLU A 320 10.96 12.92 -53.14
N PHE A 321 9.66 12.71 -52.98
CA PHE A 321 9.06 11.83 -51.97
C PHE A 321 9.46 10.36 -52.18
N ASN A 322 9.56 9.90 -53.43
CA ASN A 322 10.09 8.57 -53.74
C ASN A 322 11.59 8.47 -53.43
N LYS A 323 12.35 9.53 -53.67
CA LYS A 323 13.77 9.62 -53.29
C LYS A 323 13.94 9.65 -51.77
N THR A 324 13.10 10.40 -51.07
CA THR A 324 13.05 10.48 -49.60
C THR A 324 12.57 9.17 -49.00
N ASN A 325 11.61 8.45 -49.61
CA ASN A 325 11.16 7.13 -49.18
C ASN A 325 12.22 6.04 -49.38
N ASN A 326 13.02 6.12 -50.45
CA ASN A 326 14.17 5.23 -50.63
C ASN A 326 15.27 5.52 -49.60
N ILE A 327 15.53 6.79 -49.30
CA ILE A 327 16.42 7.19 -48.19
C ILE A 327 15.83 6.74 -46.85
N LEU A 328 14.52 6.82 -46.63
CA LEU A 328 13.84 6.37 -45.41
C LEU A 328 13.87 4.84 -45.26
N LYS A 329 13.81 4.10 -46.37
CA LYS A 329 14.01 2.64 -46.38
C LYS A 329 15.45 2.26 -46.08
N GLU A 330 16.44 2.98 -46.63
CA GLU A 330 17.85 2.80 -46.26
C GLU A 330 18.10 3.18 -44.79
N LEU A 331 17.49 4.26 -44.31
CA LEU A 331 17.58 4.70 -42.92
C LEU A 331 16.83 3.76 -41.98
N SER A 332 15.74 3.11 -42.38
CA SER A 332 15.05 2.11 -41.55
C SER A 332 15.84 0.80 -41.44
N LEU A 333 16.55 0.42 -42.51
CA LEU A 333 17.54 -0.66 -42.51
C LEU A 333 18.76 -0.34 -41.64
N LYS A 334 19.20 0.93 -41.58
CA LYS A 334 20.22 1.38 -40.63
C LYS A 334 19.67 1.55 -39.20
N LYS A 335 18.38 1.82 -39.04
CA LYS A 335 17.69 1.98 -37.75
C LYS A 335 17.61 0.66 -36.99
N SER A 336 17.51 -0.49 -37.65
CA SER A 336 17.60 -1.80 -36.97
C SER A 336 19.02 -2.10 -36.46
N ILE A 337 20.06 -1.58 -37.12
CA ILE A 337 21.46 -1.66 -36.69
C ILE A 337 21.72 -0.68 -35.52
N ILE A 338 21.13 0.51 -35.58
CA ILE A 338 21.22 1.52 -34.51
C ILE A 338 20.36 1.14 -33.29
N GLN A 339 19.19 0.51 -33.46
CA GLN A 339 18.37 0.02 -32.34
C GLN A 339 19.06 -1.10 -31.54
N ASN A 340 20.02 -1.80 -32.12
CA ASN A 340 20.87 -2.75 -31.39
C ASN A 340 22.09 -2.10 -30.72
N LEU A 341 22.40 -0.84 -31.02
CA LEU A 341 23.51 -0.06 -30.42
C LEU A 341 23.03 1.04 -29.44
N GLU A 342 21.82 1.60 -29.62
CA GLU A 342 21.28 2.70 -28.81
C GLU A 342 20.50 2.28 -27.56
N VAL A 343 20.25 0.99 -27.34
CA VAL A 343 19.71 0.49 -26.05
C VAL A 343 20.71 0.69 -24.89
N LYS A 344 21.90 1.25 -25.15
CA LYS A 344 22.94 1.45 -24.14
C LYS A 344 23.11 2.85 -23.57
N THR A 345 22.36 3.88 -23.99
CA THR A 345 22.64 5.24 -23.44
C THR A 345 21.47 6.22 -23.51
N ILE A 346 20.32 5.85 -22.97
CA ILE A 346 19.43 6.84 -22.36
C ILE A 346 19.32 6.46 -20.88
N GLN A 347 20.40 6.74 -20.13
CA GLN A 347 20.26 6.92 -18.68
C GLN A 347 19.29 8.09 -18.53
N SER A 348 18.07 7.81 -18.08
CA SER A 348 17.18 8.84 -17.59
C SER A 348 17.96 9.64 -16.54
N ILE A 349 18.19 10.94 -16.81
CA ILE A 349 18.87 11.82 -15.86
C ILE A 349 18.02 11.86 -14.61
N ILE A 350 18.51 11.26 -13.53
CA ILE A 350 17.84 11.30 -12.23
C ILE A 350 17.89 12.73 -11.72
N GLN A 351 16.72 13.33 -11.50
CA GLN A 351 16.61 14.70 -11.03
C GLN A 351 16.67 14.74 -9.52
N PHE A 352 17.71 15.37 -8.98
CA PHE A 352 17.85 15.63 -7.54
C PHE A 352 17.18 16.96 -7.18
N SER A 353 16.36 16.99 -6.12
CA SER A 353 15.86 18.26 -5.59
C SER A 353 16.97 19.09 -4.94
N GLU A 354 17.89 18.41 -4.27
CA GLU A 354 19.08 18.94 -3.62
C GLU A 354 20.20 17.90 -3.71
N ASN A 355 21.46 18.33 -3.80
CA ASN A 355 22.60 17.42 -3.80
C ASN A 355 22.88 16.91 -2.38
N SER A 356 23.37 15.68 -2.26
CA SER A 356 23.88 15.13 -1.00
C SER A 356 25.17 15.85 -0.59
N GLU A 357 25.29 16.19 0.70
CA GLU A 357 26.52 16.72 1.30
C GLU A 357 27.41 15.60 1.86
N ILE A 358 26.84 14.38 2.03
CA ILE A 358 27.57 13.21 2.53
C ILE A 358 28.25 12.44 1.38
N LEU A 359 27.54 12.22 0.26
CA LEU A 359 28.02 11.45 -0.89
C LEU A 359 27.89 12.22 -2.19
N THR A 360 28.77 11.95 -3.15
CA THR A 360 28.64 12.56 -4.48
C THR A 360 27.42 12.00 -5.22
N THR A 361 26.73 12.86 -5.97
CA THR A 361 25.59 12.47 -6.81
C THR A 361 25.97 11.33 -7.78
N ASP A 362 27.18 11.36 -8.33
CA ASP A 362 27.69 10.28 -9.19
C ASP A 362 27.79 8.93 -8.49
N TYR A 363 28.19 8.90 -7.22
CA TYR A 363 28.23 7.66 -6.45
C TYR A 363 26.82 7.13 -6.22
N ILE A 364 25.89 7.99 -5.81
CA ILE A 364 24.49 7.62 -5.60
C ILE A 364 23.89 7.05 -6.90
N ILE A 365 24.01 7.78 -8.01
CA ILE A 365 23.46 7.37 -9.30
C ILE A 365 24.10 6.07 -9.79
N ASN A 366 25.43 6.02 -9.88
CA ASN A 366 26.09 4.91 -10.57
C ASN A 366 26.18 3.65 -9.71
N LYS A 367 26.44 3.78 -8.40
CA LYS A 367 26.65 2.63 -7.52
C LYS A 367 25.37 2.15 -6.86
N LEU A 368 24.60 3.07 -6.28
CA LEU A 368 23.45 2.73 -5.43
C LEU A 368 22.17 2.55 -6.27
N ILE A 369 21.93 3.40 -7.26
CA ILE A 369 20.72 3.32 -8.09
C ILE A 369 20.93 2.39 -9.29
N ASN A 370 21.78 2.79 -10.25
CA ASN A 370 22.00 2.03 -11.48
C ASN A 370 22.69 0.69 -11.20
N GLY A 371 23.67 0.67 -10.30
CA GLY A 371 24.39 -0.55 -9.90
C GLY A 371 23.49 -1.60 -9.24
N GLN A 372 22.36 -1.20 -8.66
CA GLN A 372 21.36 -2.10 -8.07
C GLN A 372 20.10 -2.25 -8.94
N GLN A 373 20.13 -1.79 -10.20
CA GLN A 373 19.01 -1.91 -11.15
C GLN A 373 17.71 -1.32 -10.58
N LEU A 374 17.85 -0.18 -9.91
CA LEU A 374 16.75 0.64 -9.44
C LEU A 374 16.34 1.61 -10.56
N ASN A 375 15.04 1.68 -10.84
CA ASN A 375 14.49 2.49 -11.93
C ASN A 375 13.76 3.69 -11.34
N PHE A 376 14.48 4.78 -11.11
CA PHE A 376 13.94 6.03 -10.57
C PHE A 376 14.25 7.18 -11.50
N THR A 377 13.37 8.19 -11.49
CA THR A 377 13.54 9.39 -12.31
C THR A 377 13.79 10.64 -11.48
N LYS A 378 13.42 10.60 -10.19
CA LYS A 378 13.59 11.71 -9.24
C LYS A 378 14.11 11.20 -7.90
N ALA A 379 14.97 12.01 -7.27
CA ALA A 379 15.45 11.86 -5.91
C ALA A 379 15.20 13.16 -5.12
N GLU A 380 14.30 13.12 -4.15
CA GLU A 380 13.91 14.29 -3.36
C GLU A 380 14.47 14.21 -1.93
N LEU A 381 15.26 15.19 -1.51
CA LEU A 381 15.83 15.26 -0.16
C LEU A 381 14.75 15.63 0.86
N ILE A 382 14.14 14.61 1.48
CA ILE A 382 13.02 14.78 2.42
C ILE A 382 13.47 15.00 3.86
N TYR A 383 14.70 14.62 4.20
CA TYR A 383 15.26 14.87 5.53
C TYR A 383 16.76 15.13 5.45
N LYS A 384 17.21 16.16 6.16
CA LYS A 384 18.61 16.50 6.35
C LYS A 384 18.81 16.95 7.79
N SER A 385 19.58 16.18 8.55
CA SER A 385 19.80 16.42 9.98
C SER A 385 20.32 17.82 10.34
N GLN A 386 21.12 18.47 9.49
CA GLN A 386 21.56 19.86 9.71
C GLN A 386 20.40 20.88 9.63
N ARG A 387 19.39 20.60 8.80
CA ARG A 387 18.21 21.45 8.58
C ARG A 387 17.10 21.11 9.57
N ASP A 388 16.85 19.83 9.77
CA ASP A 388 15.66 19.31 10.45
C ASP A 388 15.95 18.89 11.90
N GLY A 389 17.23 18.84 12.29
CA GLY A 389 17.70 18.41 13.62
C GLY A 389 18.02 16.91 13.67
N LEU A 390 19.14 16.55 14.32
CA LEU A 390 19.57 15.15 14.47
C LEU A 390 18.95 14.50 15.71
N SER A 391 17.68 14.12 15.63
CA SER A 391 16.99 13.37 16.68
C SER A 391 15.98 12.37 16.10
N ILE A 392 15.63 11.35 16.89
CA ILE A 392 14.60 10.37 16.51
C ILE A 392 13.26 11.06 16.22
N GLU A 393 12.89 12.06 17.03
CA GLU A 393 11.64 12.80 16.87
C GLU A 393 11.62 13.56 15.55
N ALA A 394 12.67 14.34 15.27
CA ALA A 394 12.81 15.07 14.01
C ALA A 394 12.81 14.12 12.80
N PHE A 395 13.48 12.97 12.90
CA PHE A 395 13.48 11.96 11.86
C PHE A 395 12.04 11.49 11.58
N TRP A 396 11.31 11.00 12.60
CA TRP A 396 9.97 10.46 12.37
C TRP A 396 8.96 11.51 11.89
N GLN A 397 9.04 12.75 12.39
CA GLN A 397 8.20 13.85 11.91
C GLN A 397 8.32 14.07 10.38
N ASN A 398 9.50 13.80 9.81
CA ASN A 398 9.76 13.95 8.37
C ASN A 398 9.56 12.67 7.55
N MET A 399 9.43 11.49 8.17
CA MET A 399 9.36 10.20 7.44
C MET A 399 7.94 9.70 7.15
N HIS A 400 6.90 10.38 7.61
CA HIS A 400 5.51 9.91 7.46
C HIS A 400 5.07 9.83 5.98
N LYS A 401 4.70 8.62 5.54
CA LYS A 401 3.99 8.32 4.26
C LYS A 401 4.84 8.34 2.98
N TYR A 402 6.15 8.27 3.08
CA TYR A 402 7.03 8.25 1.92
C TYR A 402 7.34 6.83 1.46
N GLY A 403 7.45 6.63 0.14
CA GLY A 403 7.68 5.33 -0.51
C GLY A 403 9.12 4.83 -0.38
N SER A 404 9.70 4.40 -1.50
CA SER A 404 11.09 3.95 -1.54
C SER A 404 12.04 5.07 -1.12
N THR A 405 12.92 4.80 -0.15
CA THR A 405 13.84 5.79 0.40
C THR A 405 15.27 5.29 0.41
N LEU A 406 16.20 6.22 0.23
CA LEU A 406 17.64 6.02 0.41
C LEU A 406 18.11 6.86 1.59
N LEU A 407 18.46 6.19 2.69
CA LEU A 407 19.06 6.78 3.87
C LEU A 407 20.59 6.72 3.77
N ILE A 408 21.24 7.84 4.04
CA ILE A 408 22.69 7.99 4.08
C ILE A 408 23.06 8.58 5.45
N ALA A 409 23.92 7.90 6.20
CA ALA A 409 24.36 8.32 7.52
C ALA A 409 25.88 8.39 7.59
N LYS A 410 26.40 9.52 8.08
CA LYS A 410 27.81 9.78 8.36
C LYS A 410 28.06 9.72 9.85
N PHE A 411 29.02 8.90 10.25
CA PHE A 411 29.40 8.67 11.63
C PHE A 411 30.60 9.53 12.04
N HIS A 412 30.80 9.69 13.36
CA HIS A 412 31.89 10.51 13.91
C HIS A 412 33.29 10.00 13.50
N ASN A 413 33.45 8.68 13.34
CA ASN A 413 34.64 8.02 12.80
C ASN A 413 34.80 8.19 11.26
N SER A 414 34.02 9.07 10.63
CA SER A 414 33.97 9.31 9.18
C SER A 414 33.47 8.13 8.34
N GLU A 415 32.86 7.12 8.95
CA GLU A 415 32.20 6.07 8.18
C GLU A 415 30.88 6.54 7.61
N ILE A 416 30.61 6.12 6.38
CA ILE A 416 29.35 6.39 5.70
C ILE A 416 28.71 5.05 5.39
N VAL A 417 27.52 4.87 5.95
CA VAL A 417 26.70 3.67 5.79
C VAL A 417 25.29 4.12 5.47
N GLY A 418 24.49 3.21 4.95
CA GLY A 418 23.10 3.54 4.68
C GLY A 418 22.29 2.35 4.26
N ALA A 419 21.05 2.65 3.92
CA ALA A 419 20.06 1.67 3.56
C ALA A 419 19.18 2.23 2.45
N TYR A 420 18.91 1.39 1.46
CA TYR A 420 17.78 1.59 0.57
C TYR A 420 16.66 0.66 1.02
N THR A 421 15.45 1.20 1.18
CA THR A 421 14.26 0.43 1.52
C THR A 421 13.13 0.73 0.56
N GLN A 422 12.52 -0.34 0.03
CA GLN A 422 11.29 -0.25 -0.74
C GLN A 422 10.05 0.06 0.13
N PRO A 423 9.87 -0.58 1.31
CA PRO A 423 8.71 -0.30 2.14
C PRO A 423 8.78 1.10 2.74
N SER A 424 7.61 1.72 2.87
CA SER A 424 7.45 2.98 3.57
C SER A 424 7.78 2.86 5.06
N TYR A 425 8.29 3.93 5.62
CA TYR A 425 8.39 4.13 7.07
C TYR A 425 6.98 4.28 7.65
N VAL A 426 6.47 3.22 8.28
CA VAL A 426 5.20 3.21 9.01
C VAL A 426 5.53 3.00 10.49
N PRO A 427 5.83 4.08 11.24
CA PRO A 427 6.14 3.93 12.65
C PRO A 427 4.89 3.42 13.40
N SER A 428 5.02 2.29 14.08
CA SER A 428 3.98 1.79 14.99
C SER A 428 4.38 2.00 16.45
N LEU A 429 3.40 2.00 17.35
CA LEU A 429 3.65 2.18 18.79
C LEU A 429 4.43 0.98 19.38
N PHE A 430 4.14 -0.22 18.90
CA PHE A 430 4.75 -1.46 19.38
C PHE A 430 5.99 -1.87 18.56
N GLY A 431 6.11 -1.30 17.37
CA GLY A 431 7.12 -1.57 16.38
C GLY A 431 6.80 -2.80 15.55
N ASP A 432 6.87 -2.68 14.24
CA ASP A 432 6.57 -3.75 13.29
C ASP A 432 7.66 -3.88 12.23
N TYR A 433 7.85 -5.10 11.75
CA TYR A 433 8.71 -5.38 10.60
C TYR A 433 7.92 -5.23 9.30
N MET A 434 8.51 -4.53 8.36
CA MET A 434 8.01 -4.33 7.02
C MET A 434 8.60 -5.38 6.08
N VAL A 435 7.77 -5.83 5.14
CA VAL A 435 8.14 -6.80 4.11
C VAL A 435 8.53 -6.05 2.84
N ASP A 436 9.70 -6.35 2.29
CA ASP A 436 10.09 -5.90 0.95
C ASP A 436 9.68 -6.94 -0.10
N SER A 437 8.51 -6.76 -0.73
CA SER A 437 8.04 -7.67 -1.78
C SER A 437 8.92 -7.71 -3.03
N THR A 438 9.80 -6.73 -3.23
CA THR A 438 10.64 -6.61 -4.42
C THR A 438 12.02 -7.22 -4.25
N ASN A 439 12.43 -7.53 -3.02
CA ASN A 439 13.79 -7.94 -2.65
C ASN A 439 14.87 -6.95 -3.17
N LYS A 440 14.52 -5.68 -3.33
CA LYS A 440 15.44 -4.64 -3.83
C LYS A 440 16.08 -3.82 -2.73
N SER A 441 15.62 -3.93 -1.48
CA SER A 441 16.23 -3.28 -0.34
C SER A 441 17.67 -3.79 -0.17
N PHE A 442 18.55 -2.92 0.28
CA PHE A 442 19.94 -3.27 0.55
C PHE A 442 20.54 -2.34 1.60
N LEU A 443 21.57 -2.81 2.27
CA LEU A 443 22.47 -1.98 3.06
C LEU A 443 23.73 -1.70 2.27
N PHE A 444 24.42 -0.60 2.58
CA PHE A 444 25.71 -0.31 1.98
C PHE A 444 26.70 0.27 2.99
N SER A 445 27.98 0.01 2.74
CA SER A 445 29.11 0.67 3.40
C SER A 445 29.98 1.32 2.32
N TYR A 446 30.14 2.64 2.41
CA TYR A 446 30.94 3.41 1.46
C TYR A 446 32.42 3.03 1.57
N LYS A 447 32.95 3.03 2.80
CA LYS A 447 34.36 2.74 3.11
C LYS A 447 34.75 1.31 2.75
N LYS A 448 33.87 0.33 3.02
CA LYS A 448 34.08 -1.07 2.62
C LYS A 448 33.74 -1.33 1.14
N ASN A 449 33.19 -0.34 0.42
CA ASN A 449 32.71 -0.42 -0.96
C ASN A 449 31.79 -1.63 -1.20
N GLN A 450 30.89 -1.88 -0.27
CA GLN A 450 30.11 -3.12 -0.21
C GLN A 450 28.60 -2.83 -0.18
N ILE A 451 27.85 -3.70 -0.87
CA ILE A 451 26.38 -3.75 -0.87
C ILE A 451 25.97 -5.08 -0.26
N TYR A 452 25.03 -5.04 0.67
CA TYR A 452 24.46 -6.21 1.34
C TYR A 452 22.99 -6.31 0.92
N LYS A 453 22.67 -7.25 0.02
CA LYS A 453 21.31 -7.41 -0.53
C LYS A 453 20.41 -8.16 0.44
N VAL A 454 19.09 -8.04 0.32
CA VAL A 454 18.16 -8.83 1.12
C VAL A 454 18.26 -10.31 0.76
N LYS A 455 18.39 -11.18 1.77
CA LYS A 455 18.19 -12.64 1.64
C LYS A 455 16.87 -13.13 2.22
N GLU A 456 16.30 -12.40 3.19
CA GLU A 456 15.03 -12.72 3.83
C GLU A 456 14.17 -11.45 3.89
N ASN A 457 13.10 -11.42 3.13
CA ASN A 457 12.40 -10.18 2.83
C ASN A 457 11.32 -9.78 3.84
N ARG A 458 11.04 -10.63 4.82
CA ARG A 458 9.99 -10.39 5.83
C ARG A 458 10.37 -9.40 6.92
N TYR A 459 11.67 -9.09 7.05
CA TYR A 459 12.19 -8.34 8.20
C TYR A 459 13.14 -7.21 7.79
N THR A 460 12.93 -6.59 6.62
CA THR A 460 13.90 -5.65 6.03
C THR A 460 13.99 -4.33 6.79
N LEU A 461 12.87 -3.83 7.29
CA LEU A 461 12.78 -2.57 8.02
C LEU A 461 11.90 -2.74 9.25
N TYR A 462 12.39 -2.40 10.43
CA TYR A 462 11.64 -2.29 11.67
C TYR A 462 11.46 -0.82 12.02
N SER A 463 10.20 -0.41 12.23
CA SER A 463 9.84 0.99 12.51
C SER A 463 9.01 1.09 13.79
N LYS A 464 9.48 1.88 14.76
CA LYS A 464 8.80 2.14 16.03
C LYS A 464 8.95 3.61 16.43
N TYR A 465 7.87 4.24 16.89
CA TYR A 465 7.78 5.69 17.10
C TYR A 465 8.86 6.29 18.03
N MET A 466 9.40 5.49 18.96
CA MET A 466 10.35 5.93 19.99
C MET A 466 11.78 5.39 19.80
N THR A 467 12.04 4.73 18.68
CA THR A 467 13.38 4.25 18.34
C THR A 467 13.71 4.72 16.93
N GLY A 468 14.97 4.92 16.59
CA GLY A 468 15.30 5.18 15.20
C GLY A 468 15.10 3.92 14.33
N PRO A 469 15.30 4.03 13.01
CA PRO A 469 15.05 2.93 12.10
C PRO A 469 16.04 1.80 12.33
N GLN A 470 15.53 0.58 12.23
CA GLN A 470 16.33 -0.64 12.27
C GLN A 470 16.12 -1.39 10.97
N PHE A 471 17.20 -1.90 10.38
CA PHE A 471 17.17 -2.69 9.17
C PHE A 471 17.59 -4.12 9.50
N GLY A 472 16.73 -5.10 9.18
CA GLY A 472 16.95 -6.51 9.49
C GLY A 472 16.45 -6.98 10.87
N GLN A 473 16.13 -8.27 10.99
CA GLN A 473 15.62 -8.92 12.22
C GLN A 473 16.70 -9.05 13.33
N GLY A 474 17.98 -9.04 12.94
CA GLY A 474 19.14 -9.26 13.80
C GLY A 474 19.90 -7.99 14.19
N PRO A 475 19.19 -6.88 14.36
CA PRO A 475 19.50 -5.59 13.72
C PRO A 475 20.79 -5.60 12.87
N ASP A 476 20.66 -5.95 11.60
CA ASP A 476 21.79 -5.91 10.67
C ASP A 476 22.37 -4.49 10.58
N LEU A 477 21.51 -3.47 10.67
CA LEU A 477 21.87 -2.09 10.95
C LEU A 477 20.84 -1.46 11.89
N ASN A 478 21.28 -0.98 13.04
CA ASN A 478 20.46 -0.30 14.04
C ASN A 478 20.87 1.17 14.14
N LEU A 479 19.97 2.10 13.89
CA LEU A 479 20.22 3.52 14.09
C LEU A 479 19.39 4.01 15.29
N GLN A 480 19.90 3.87 16.51
CA GLN A 480 19.16 4.14 17.76
C GLN A 480 19.83 5.19 18.64
N GLY A 481 19.14 5.56 19.72
CA GLY A 481 19.51 6.62 20.65
C GLY A 481 18.83 7.94 20.30
N TYR A 482 18.45 8.73 21.30
CA TYR A 482 17.67 9.96 21.08
C TYR A 482 18.32 10.91 20.06
N GLN A 483 19.65 10.95 20.03
CA GLN A 483 20.48 11.70 19.08
C GLN A 483 21.29 10.80 18.14
N PHE A 484 20.82 9.58 17.89
CA PHE A 484 21.51 8.56 17.09
C PHE A 484 22.93 8.24 17.59
N ASP A 485 23.08 8.12 18.91
CA ASP A 485 24.34 7.84 19.62
C ASP A 485 24.50 6.36 20.03
N GLN A 486 23.49 5.53 19.80
CA GLN A 486 23.43 4.11 20.16
C GLN A 486 23.23 3.22 18.93
N CYS A 487 23.93 3.52 17.83
CA CYS A 487 23.88 2.71 16.63
C CYS A 487 24.74 1.44 16.74
N SER A 488 24.32 0.38 16.07
CA SER A 488 25.04 -0.89 16.04
C SER A 488 24.81 -1.59 14.70
N SER A 489 25.64 -2.56 14.34
CA SER A 489 25.42 -3.40 13.18
C SER A 489 25.91 -4.82 13.47
N ASN A 490 25.12 -5.80 13.05
CA ASN A 490 25.44 -7.22 13.17
C ASN A 490 24.88 -7.94 11.95
N ILE A 491 25.57 -7.78 10.81
CA ILE A 491 25.06 -8.18 9.51
C ILE A 491 24.93 -9.70 9.39
N GLY A 492 24.04 -10.15 8.49
CA GLY A 492 23.92 -11.56 8.13
C GLY A 492 22.69 -12.25 8.70
N TYR A 493 21.71 -11.52 9.25
CA TYR A 493 20.41 -12.08 9.62
C TYR A 493 19.38 -11.94 8.51
N THR A 494 19.21 -10.74 7.97
CA THR A 494 18.22 -10.39 6.93
C THR A 494 18.86 -10.04 5.61
N TYR A 495 20.01 -9.38 5.66
CA TYR A 495 20.83 -9.03 4.52
C TYR A 495 21.97 -10.04 4.35
N GLU A 496 22.41 -10.18 3.10
CA GLU A 496 23.49 -11.04 2.68
C GLU A 496 24.79 -10.65 3.35
N TYR A 497 25.66 -11.64 3.44
CA TYR A 497 26.90 -11.48 4.15
C TYR A 497 28.02 -12.24 3.45
N VAL A 498 29.15 -11.57 3.26
CA VAL A 498 30.16 -12.00 2.29
C VAL A 498 31.36 -12.73 2.93
N LYS A 499 31.56 -12.68 4.27
CA LYS A 499 32.75 -13.31 4.92
C LYS A 499 32.54 -13.73 6.39
N GLU A 500 32.33 -15.01 6.76
CA GLU A 500 32.29 -15.57 8.16
C GLU A 500 31.45 -14.83 9.24
N LYS A 501 30.25 -15.32 9.56
CA LYS A 501 29.15 -14.62 10.29
C LYS A 501 29.63 -13.72 11.45
N GLY A 502 29.37 -12.40 11.39
CA GLY A 502 29.60 -11.47 12.52
C GLY A 502 30.36 -10.15 12.24
N ASP A 503 30.67 -9.79 10.99
CA ASP A 503 31.26 -8.48 10.64
C ASP A 503 30.24 -7.35 10.89
N SER A 504 30.72 -6.16 11.18
CA SER A 504 29.85 -4.99 11.36
C SER A 504 29.86 -4.14 10.09
N ILE A 505 28.77 -3.49 9.72
CA ILE A 505 28.78 -2.46 8.67
C ILE A 505 29.50 -1.19 9.19
N ILE A 506 29.52 -0.99 10.51
CA ILE A 506 30.10 0.17 11.21
C ILE A 506 31.25 -0.29 12.12
N ASP A 507 32.46 0.24 11.95
CA ASP A 507 33.63 -0.05 12.77
C ASP A 507 33.78 1.00 13.90
N GLY A 508 33.47 0.62 15.16
CA GLY A 508 33.76 1.47 16.33
C GLY A 508 32.60 2.38 16.76
N THR A 509 32.79 3.71 16.73
CA THR A 509 31.87 4.66 17.38
C THR A 509 30.46 4.62 16.79
N SER A 510 29.46 4.55 17.65
CA SER A 510 28.03 4.42 17.34
C SER A 510 27.28 5.73 17.08
N LYS A 511 27.99 6.86 16.99
CA LYS A 511 27.36 8.19 16.92
C LYS A 511 27.34 8.76 15.49
N ILE A 512 26.13 9.01 15.00
CA ILE A 512 25.90 9.74 13.76
C ILE A 512 26.18 11.23 13.98
N ILE A 513 26.83 11.87 13.01
CA ILE A 513 27.04 13.33 12.98
C ILE A 513 26.21 14.00 11.90
N GLU A 514 25.80 13.25 10.88
CA GLU A 514 24.98 13.75 9.79
C GLU A 514 24.17 12.62 9.14
N MET A 515 22.93 12.92 8.78
CA MET A 515 22.02 11.99 8.10
C MET A 515 21.21 12.74 7.05
N GLU A 516 21.06 12.08 5.89
CA GLU A 516 20.23 12.50 4.77
C GLU A 516 19.31 11.36 4.35
N VAL A 517 18.07 11.68 3.96
CA VAL A 517 17.13 10.71 3.38
C VAL A 517 16.54 11.26 2.10
N PHE A 518 16.69 10.50 1.02
CA PHE A 518 16.11 10.80 -0.28
C PHE A 518 14.88 9.91 -0.53
N LEU A 519 13.77 10.52 -0.91
CA LEU A 519 12.63 9.83 -1.50
C LEU A 519 12.90 9.58 -2.99
N LEU A 520 12.78 8.34 -3.43
CA LEU A 520 13.03 7.95 -4.81
C LEU A 520 11.70 7.64 -5.51
N SER A 521 11.44 8.28 -6.66
CA SER A 521 10.18 8.14 -7.43
C SER A 521 10.35 8.07 -8.95
#